data_AF-A0A0U2RP02-F1
#
_entry.id   AF-A0A0U2RP02-F1
#
_cell.length_a   1.000
_cell.length_b   1.000
_cell.length_c   1.000
_cell.angle_alpha   90.00
_cell.angle_beta   90.00
_cell.angle_gamma   90.00
#
_symmetry.space_group_name_H-M   'P 1'
#
loop_
_entity.id
_entity.type
_entity.pdbx_description
1 polymer ?
#
loop_
_entity_poly.entity_id
_entity_poly.type
_entity_poly.pdbx_seq_one_letter_code
_entity_poly.pdbx_strand_id
1 'polypeptide(L)'
;MKKLTLHHSLTFPELDANNEALYGLLCDQEPNSEQLQALVVERDQLILSHLDTLSEPEKKAFAEAELACNKQLLELIQPMFDETEASLTSFLRSRKAIRNYQK
;
A
#
# COMPACT_ATOMS: atom_id res chain seq x y z
N MET A 1 -6.81 10.83 -8.55
CA MET A 1 -6.72 9.46 -7.98
C MET A 1 -8.08 9.05 -7.46
N LYS A 2 -8.50 7.78 -7.60
CA LYS A 2 -9.73 7.28 -6.95
C LYS A 2 -9.61 7.55 -5.45
N LYS A 3 -10.69 8.00 -4.82
CA LYS A 3 -10.71 8.23 -3.36
C LYS A 3 -10.45 6.88 -2.69
N LEU A 4 -9.28 6.72 -2.09
CA LEU A 4 -8.93 5.50 -1.37
C LEU A 4 -9.75 5.50 -0.07
N THR A 5 -10.59 4.49 0.09
CA THR A 5 -11.43 4.32 1.29
C THR A 5 -10.86 3.19 2.11
N LEU A 6 -9.87 3.51 2.95
CA LEU A 6 -9.29 2.57 3.91
C LEU A 6 -10.09 2.47 5.22
N HIS A 7 -11.15 3.26 5.36
CA HIS A 7 -11.98 3.36 6.56
C HIS A 7 -13.29 2.59 6.38
N HIS A 8 -13.71 1.86 7.41
CA HIS A 8 -15.00 1.21 7.53
C HIS A 8 -15.58 1.41 8.93
N SER A 9 -16.82 0.93 9.16
CA SER A 9 -17.56 1.14 10.40
C SER A 9 -16.94 0.53 11.66
N LEU A 10 -15.87 -0.26 11.51
CA LEU A 10 -15.17 -0.94 12.61
C LEU A 10 -13.71 -0.46 12.72
N THR A 11 -13.31 0.56 11.95
CA THR A 11 -11.96 1.14 12.04
C THR A 11 -11.81 1.84 13.39
N PHE A 12 -10.76 1.47 14.13
CA PHE A 12 -10.44 2.06 15.43
C PHE A 12 -9.41 3.19 15.26
N PRO A 13 -9.29 4.11 16.26
CA PRO A 13 -8.53 5.36 16.08
C PRO A 13 -7.07 5.21 15.66
N GLU A 14 -6.38 4.18 16.16
CA GLU A 14 -4.97 3.93 15.82
C GLU A 14 -4.81 3.48 14.36
N LEU A 15 -5.72 2.61 13.89
CA LEU A 15 -5.78 2.19 12.50
C LEU A 15 -6.21 3.33 11.57
N ASP A 16 -7.12 4.19 12.03
CA ASP A 16 -7.55 5.39 11.33
C ASP A 16 -6.38 6.33 11.04
N ALA A 17 -5.56 6.62 12.06
CA ALA A 17 -4.37 7.44 11.91
C ALA A 17 -3.35 6.84 10.93
N ASN A 18 -3.12 5.53 10.99
CA ASN A 18 -2.23 4.85 10.04
C ASN A 18 -2.79 4.88 8.61
N ASN A 19 -4.10 4.69 8.44
CA ASN A 19 -4.79 4.80 7.15
C ASN A 19 -4.68 6.22 6.56
N GLU A 20 -4.82 7.27 7.37
CA GLU A 20 -4.63 8.65 6.93
C GLU A 20 -3.18 8.91 6.49
N ALA A 21 -2.20 8.41 7.24
CA ALA A 21 -0.79 8.53 6.89
C ALA A 21 -0.46 7.81 5.58
N LEU A 22 -0.98 6.59 5.39
CA LEU A 22 -0.88 5.84 4.13
C LEU A 22 -1.50 6.61 2.97
N TYR A 23 -2.71 7.15 3.17
CA TYR A 23 -3.39 7.93 2.14
C TYR A 23 -2.61 9.17 1.74
N GLY A 24 -2.07 9.90 2.73
CA GLY A 24 -1.23 11.07 2.51
C GLY A 24 0.00 10.72 1.68
N LEU A 25 0.76 9.69 2.09
CA LEU A 25 1.95 9.24 1.38
C LEU A 25 1.63 8.80 -0.05
N LEU A 26 0.55 8.07 -0.26
CA LEU A 26 0.13 7.60 -1.60
C LEU A 26 -0.37 8.73 -2.50
N CYS A 27 -0.70 9.90 -1.95
CA CYS A 27 -1.08 11.07 -2.72
C CYS A 27 0.12 11.94 -3.15
N ASP A 28 1.31 11.67 -2.61
CA ASP A 28 2.54 12.34 -3.03
C ASP A 28 2.95 11.90 -4.45
N GLN A 29 3.58 12.80 -5.21
CA GLN A 29 4.04 12.50 -6.57
C GLN A 29 5.13 11.42 -6.62
N GLU A 30 5.98 11.37 -5.60
CA GLU A 30 7.05 10.38 -5.43
C GLU A 30 6.98 9.80 -4.01
N PRO A 31 6.09 8.81 -3.77
CA PRO A 31 5.95 8.20 -2.46
C PRO A 31 7.24 7.46 -2.08
N ASN A 32 7.73 7.70 -0.88
CA ASN A 32 8.87 6.98 -0.35
C ASN A 32 8.49 5.51 -0.07
N SER A 33 9.10 4.59 -0.80
CA SER A 33 8.80 3.16 -0.72
C SER A 33 9.13 2.54 0.64
N GLU A 34 10.16 3.02 1.35
CA GLU A 34 10.51 2.53 2.69
C GLU A 34 9.45 2.96 3.71
N GLN A 35 9.00 4.22 3.64
CA GLN A 35 7.92 4.71 4.50
C GLN A 35 6.60 4.00 4.21
N LEU A 36 6.31 3.73 2.93
CA LEU A 36 5.13 2.98 2.52
C LEU A 36 5.17 1.56 3.11
N GLN A 37 6.31 0.88 3.00
CA GLN A 37 6.48 -0.44 3.58
C GLN A 37 6.31 -0.43 5.10
N ALA A 38 6.90 0.53 5.80
CA ALA A 38 6.80 0.65 7.25
C ALA A 38 5.35 0.83 7.70
N LEU A 39 4.60 1.74 7.05
CA LEU A 39 3.19 1.99 7.36
C LEU A 39 2.31 0.78 7.08
N VAL A 40 2.53 0.05 5.98
CA VAL A 40 1.79 -1.18 5.66
C VAL A 40 2.04 -2.28 6.71
N VAL A 41 3.29 -2.44 7.17
CA VAL A 41 3.63 -3.42 8.21
C VAL A 41 3.01 -3.05 9.55
N GLU A 42 3.07 -1.77 9.93
CA GLU A 42 2.42 -1.27 11.14
C GLU A 42 0.90 -1.50 11.10
N ARG A 43 0.27 -1.24 9.94
CA ARG A 43 -1.15 -1.48 9.72
C ARG A 43 -1.54 -2.94 9.95
N ASP A 44 -0.76 -3.87 9.39
CA ASP A 44 -0.99 -5.31 9.55
C ASP A 44 -0.86 -5.74 11.01
N GLN A 45 0.13 -5.21 11.73
CA GLN A 45 0.30 -5.47 13.17
C GLN A 45 -0.89 -4.96 13.99
N LEU A 46 -1.39 -3.75 13.72
CA LEU A 46 -2.57 -3.19 14.38
C LEU A 46 -3.81 -4.06 14.15
N ILE A 47 -4.03 -4.50 12.90
CA ILE A 47 -5.15 -5.37 12.52
C ILE A 47 -5.07 -6.73 13.22
N LEU A 48 -3.91 -7.38 13.21
CA LEU A 48 -3.70 -8.68 13.87
C LEU A 48 -3.90 -8.56 15.39
N SER A 49 -3.32 -7.53 16.00
CA SER A 49 -3.48 -7.28 17.43
C SER A 49 -4.94 -7.01 17.79
N HIS A 50 -5.67 -6.26 16.96
CA HIS A 50 -7.09 -6.00 17.22
C HIS A 50 -7.93 -7.26 17.04
N LEU A 51 -7.69 -8.04 15.98
CA LEU A 51 -8.34 -9.31 15.76
C LEU A 51 -8.21 -10.22 16.98
N ASP A 52 -7.03 -10.36 17.57
CA ASP A 52 -6.80 -11.21 18.75
C ASP A 52 -7.65 -10.84 19.97
N THR A 53 -8.11 -9.58 20.06
CA THR A 53 -8.99 -9.11 21.15
C THR A 53 -10.47 -9.34 20.91
N LEU A 54 -10.89 -9.63 19.67
CA LEU A 54 -12.30 -9.76 19.28
C LEU A 54 -12.85 -11.18 19.47
N SER A 55 -14.16 -11.28 19.67
CA SER A 55 -14.87 -12.58 19.65
C SER A 55 -15.05 -13.09 18.20
N GLU A 56 -15.22 -14.40 18.00
CA GLU A 56 -15.39 -15.01 16.67
C GLU A 56 -16.38 -14.31 15.71
N PRO A 57 -17.61 -13.92 16.13
CA PRO A 57 -18.53 -13.22 15.23
C PRO A 57 -18.03 -11.82 14.83
N GLU A 58 -17.39 -11.10 15.75
CA GLU A 58 -16.82 -9.76 15.52
C GLU A 58 -15.56 -9.83 14.67
N LYS A 59 -14.68 -10.82 14.94
CA LYS A 59 -13.50 -11.13 14.13
C LYS A 59 -13.87 -11.31 12.67
N LYS A 60 -14.90 -12.11 12.39
CA LYS A 60 -15.32 -12.38 11.02
C LYS A 60 -15.80 -11.11 10.31
N ALA A 61 -16.65 -10.32 10.97
CA ALA A 61 -17.15 -9.07 10.41
C ALA A 61 -16.02 -8.06 10.16
N PHE A 62 -15.08 -7.94 11.09
CA PHE A 62 -13.91 -7.08 10.95
C PHE A 62 -13.00 -7.54 9.81
N ALA A 63 -12.66 -8.84 9.77
CA ALA A 63 -11.80 -9.40 8.73
C ALA A 63 -12.39 -9.27 7.32
N GLU A 64 -13.70 -9.42 7.15
CA GLU A 64 -14.37 -9.23 5.86
C GLU A 64 -14.29 -7.77 5.39
N ALA A 65 -14.46 -6.81 6.30
CA ALA A 65 -14.31 -5.39 6.00
C ALA A 65 -12.86 -5.03 5.64
N GLU A 66 -11.90 -5.52 6.43
CA GLU A 66 -10.47 -5.30 6.20
C GLU A 66 -9.97 -5.93 4.90
N LEU A 67 -10.49 -7.09 4.53
CA LEU A 67 -10.16 -7.72 3.25
C LEU A 67 -10.53 -6.83 2.06
N ALA A 68 -11.64 -6.08 2.15
CA ALA A 68 -12.03 -5.14 1.11
C ALA A 68 -11.07 -3.95 1.02
N CYS A 69 -10.66 -3.39 2.17
CA CYS A 69 -9.66 -2.32 2.23
C CYS A 69 -8.30 -2.79 1.70
N ASN A 70 -7.85 -3.98 2.09
CA ASN A 70 -6.60 -4.59 1.61
C ASN A 70 -6.58 -4.75 0.09
N LYS A 71 -7.69 -5.20 -0.50
CA LYS A 71 -7.80 -5.31 -1.96
C LYS A 71 -7.67 -3.96 -2.65
N GLN A 72 -8.32 -2.91 -2.15
CA GLN A 72 -8.20 -1.57 -2.71
C GLN A 72 -6.76 -1.03 -2.61
N LEU A 73 -6.10 -1.28 -1.48
CA LEU A 73 -4.71 -0.88 -1.27
C LEU A 73 -3.78 -1.59 -2.27
N LEU A 74 -3.95 -2.90 -2.46
CA LEU A 74 -3.20 -3.70 -3.42
C LEU A 74 -3.40 -3.22 -4.86
N GLU A 75 -4.65 -2.97 -5.27
CA GLU A 75 -4.98 -2.45 -6.59
C GLU A 75 -4.34 -1.09 -6.90
N LEU A 76 -4.10 -0.27 -5.87
CA LEU A 76 -3.48 1.04 -6.04
C LEU A 76 -1.95 0.98 -6.04
N ILE A 77 -1.37 0.13 -5.19
CA ILE A 77 0.08 0.02 -5.04
C ILE A 77 0.70 -0.80 -6.20
N GLN A 78 0.02 -1.84 -6.70
CA GLN A 78 0.56 -2.72 -7.74
C GLN A 78 0.97 -1.97 -9.02
N PRO A 79 0.14 -1.08 -9.59
CA PRO A 79 0.54 -0.30 -10.77
C PRO A 79 1.77 0.58 -10.55
N MET A 80 1.97 1.10 -9.33
CA MET A 80 3.12 1.96 -9.01
C MET A 80 4.43 1.16 -9.04
N PHE A 81 4.39 -0.11 -8.59
CA PHE A 81 5.52 -1.02 -8.73
C PHE A 81 5.78 -1.40 -10.19
N ASP A 82 4.72 -1.72 -10.94
CA ASP A 82 4.83 -2.08 -12.37
C ASP A 82 5.43 -0.93 -13.20
N GLU A 83 5.01 0.32 -12.94
CA GLU A 83 5.57 1.52 -13.57
C GLU A 83 7.06 1.72 -13.23
N THR A 84 7.44 1.50 -11.97
CA THR A 84 8.83 1.59 -11.52
C THR A 84 9.70 0.54 -12.22
N GLU A 85 9.24 -0.71 -12.32
CA GLU A 85 9.93 -1.79 -13.03
C GLU A 85 10.09 -1.49 -14.53
N ALA A 86 9.02 -0.98 -15.17
CA ALA A 86 9.04 -0.60 -16.57
C ALA A 86 10.06 0.53 -16.85
N SER A 87 10.09 1.53 -15.98
CA SER A 87 11.05 2.65 -16.04
C SER A 87 12.49 2.17 -15.93
N LEU A 88 12.78 1.31 -14.93
CA LEU A 88 14.11 0.73 -14.73
C LEU A 88 14.57 -0.08 -15.95
N THR A 89 13.66 -0.89 -16.51
CA THR A 89 13.93 -1.71 -17.69
C THR A 89 14.20 -0.85 -18.94
N SER A 90 13.49 0.28 -19.09
CA SER A 90 13.74 1.25 -20.16
C SER A 90 15.12 1.91 -20.01
N PHE A 91 15.47 2.32 -18.79
CA PHE A 91 16.78 2.92 -18.48
C PHE A 91 17.95 1.96 -18.75
N LEU A 92 17.82 0.69 -18.38
CA LEU A 92 18.85 -0.32 -18.68
C LEU A 92 19.04 -0.52 -20.19
N ARG A 93 17.95 -0.48 -20.97
CA ARG A 93 17.98 -0.56 -22.43
C ARG A 93 18.65 0.67 -23.05
N SER A 94 18.31 1.88 -22.61
CA SER A 94 18.93 3.11 -23.11
C SER A 94 20.42 3.15 -22.79
N ARG A 95 20.84 2.73 -21.60
CA ARG A 95 22.26 2.61 -21.22
C ARG A 95 23.02 1.61 -22.11
N LYS A 96 22.40 0.48 -22.47
CA LYS A 96 22.99 -0.48 -23.41
C LYS A 96 23.13 0.09 -24.81
N ALA A 97 22.12 0.83 -25.29
CA ALA A 97 22.15 1.49 -26.59
C ALA A 97 23.30 2.52 -26.67
N ILE A 98 23.43 3.41 -25.68
CA ILE A 98 24.52 4.40 -25.61
C ILE A 98 25.89 3.74 -25.68
N ARG A 99 26.09 2.63 -24.93
CA ARG A 99 27.34 1.88 -24.95
C ARG A 99 27.68 1.28 -26.32
N ASN A 100 26.68 0.93 -27.12
CA ASN A 100 26.89 0.41 -28.47
C ASN A 100 27.25 1.52 -29.49
N TYR A 101 26.83 2.77 -29.26
CA TYR A 101 27.19 3.91 -30.11
C TYR A 101 28.57 4.51 -29.80
N GLN A 102 29.16 4.17 -28.65
CA GLN A 102 30.52 4.59 -28.26
C GLN A 102 31.62 3.60 -28.68
N LYS A 103 31.27 2.53 -29.40
CA LYS A 103 32.20 1.58 -30.04
C LYS A 103 32.24 1.82 -31.54
#